data_AF-A0A917FES1-F1
#
_entry.id   AF-A0A917FES1-F1
#
_cell.length_a   1.000
_cell.length_b   1.000
_cell.length_c   1.000
_cell.angle_alpha   90.00
_cell.angle_beta   90.00
_cell.angle_gamma   90.00
#
_symmetry.space_group_name_H-M   'P 1'
#
loop_
_entity.id
_entity.type
_entity.pdbx_description
1 polymer ?
#
loop_
_entity_poly.entity_id
_entity_poly.type
_entity_poly.pdbx_seq_one_letter_code
_entity_poly.pdbx_strand_id
1 'polypeptide(L)'
;MNPAFPDPAAFWRLREAPLHAMSAAEFDVYYPQMAQWLGHEDATIRPAAVERLCMATFRGEPLRGADRDDAKALARLAWLLGEIETAALAHRDVLAAFLSELRWHGDDAPFRDPVVAWLDALSDDARFRVARDRITAAKVLVGGFGRGAEARPALVALLDDPSDYVRACAAHRLPETFDGEPFLPFLDWLREKEIERPGIFGPFWGGFAPDADDVPFERSTYLLDIVARRSGPEPDDMPFNGVDFYLHEVAGNSPAVVRRLMELGEYGTAIMTATEEHEPIEGMAEVLAELGEHENEALAGAAHMHLAMVYGIMHDHANPRVLRHWLEWQPGVDAFAVRQGNGEHWRDVVVLHPAQGAAPFDTATAWRLIDLALPPAVRGEEVRHKLTYEGMETLAFILGPNADHAFASGALVTLTGTPPMGPWERLTLIGRGLQKTWAPLDWA
;
A
#
# COMPACT_ATOMS: atom_id res chain seq x y z
N MET A 1 19.68 31.77 -17.74
CA MET A 1 19.56 31.95 -16.27
C MET A 1 18.26 31.29 -15.89
N ASN A 2 18.32 30.14 -15.23
CA ASN A 2 17.13 29.44 -14.75
C ASN A 2 16.49 30.31 -13.66
N PRO A 3 15.20 30.68 -13.73
CA PRO A 3 14.55 31.30 -12.57
C PRO A 3 14.76 30.36 -11.38
N ALA A 4 15.25 30.89 -10.26
CA ALA A 4 15.40 30.09 -9.06
C ALA A 4 14.07 29.44 -8.73
N PHE A 5 14.06 28.11 -8.59
CA PHE A 5 12.86 27.39 -8.18
C PHE A 5 12.34 27.95 -6.85
N PRO A 6 11.02 27.95 -6.64
CA PRO A 6 10.47 28.25 -5.32
C PRO A 6 11.02 27.27 -4.26
N ASP A 7 10.95 27.66 -3.00
CA ASP A 7 11.26 26.79 -1.85
C ASP A 7 10.50 25.44 -1.97
N PRO A 8 11.15 24.27 -1.81
CA PRO A 8 10.49 22.96 -1.80
C PRO A 8 9.26 22.88 -0.88
N ALA A 9 9.21 23.64 0.21
CA ALA A 9 8.01 23.70 1.06
C ALA A 9 6.77 24.24 0.31
N ALA A 10 6.97 25.08 -0.71
CA ALA A 10 5.90 25.56 -1.59
C ALA A 10 5.35 24.43 -2.48
N PHE A 11 6.21 23.54 -2.98
CA PHE A 11 5.77 22.35 -3.71
C PHE A 11 4.87 21.47 -2.85
N TRP A 12 5.31 21.14 -1.62
CA TRP A 12 4.55 20.24 -0.75
C TRP A 12 3.17 20.81 -0.38
N ARG A 13 3.06 22.12 -0.12
CA ARG A 13 1.76 22.79 0.06
C ARG A 13 0.88 22.72 -1.19
N LEU A 14 1.46 22.93 -2.38
CA LEU A 14 0.72 22.85 -3.63
C LEU A 14 0.26 21.41 -3.94
N ARG A 15 1.09 20.41 -3.61
CA ARG A 15 0.75 18.99 -3.76
C ARG A 15 -0.49 18.62 -2.95
N GLU A 16 -0.65 19.17 -1.75
CA GLU A 16 -1.80 18.93 -0.85
C GLU A 16 -3.12 19.56 -1.32
N ALA A 17 -3.12 20.33 -2.41
CA ALA A 17 -4.31 21.04 -2.85
C ALA A 17 -5.50 20.09 -3.17
N PRO A 18 -6.73 20.38 -2.71
CA PRO A 18 -7.85 19.47 -2.87
C PRO A 18 -8.45 19.55 -4.29
N LEU A 19 -7.91 18.78 -5.25
CA LEU A 19 -8.39 18.78 -6.65
C LEU A 19 -9.90 18.51 -6.76
N HIS A 20 -10.44 17.70 -5.85
CA HIS A 20 -11.86 17.38 -5.74
C HIS A 20 -12.72 18.53 -5.18
N ALA A 21 -12.11 19.64 -4.74
CA ALA A 21 -12.81 20.87 -4.32
C ALA A 21 -12.57 22.08 -5.25
N MET A 22 -11.56 22.03 -6.13
CA MET A 22 -11.25 23.11 -7.08
C MET A 22 -12.34 23.38 -8.13
N SER A 23 -12.55 24.66 -8.42
CA SER A 23 -13.29 25.18 -9.57
C SER A 23 -12.45 25.16 -10.86
N ALA A 24 -13.10 25.34 -12.01
CA ALA A 24 -12.42 25.42 -13.30
C ALA A 24 -11.34 26.51 -13.36
N ALA A 25 -11.60 27.69 -12.76
CA ALA A 25 -10.63 28.79 -12.73
C ALA A 25 -9.43 28.48 -11.83
N GLU A 26 -9.63 27.74 -10.73
CA GLU A 26 -8.52 27.29 -9.86
C GLU A 26 -7.63 26.27 -10.57
N PHE A 27 -8.20 25.39 -11.41
CA PHE A 27 -7.41 24.50 -12.25
C PHE A 27 -6.51 25.26 -13.22
N ASP A 28 -7.01 26.31 -13.89
CA ASP A 28 -6.21 27.13 -14.81
C ASP A 28 -4.99 27.78 -14.15
N VAL A 29 -5.06 28.06 -12.84
CA VAL A 29 -3.93 28.55 -12.04
C VAL A 29 -3.04 27.39 -11.57
N TYR A 30 -3.63 26.27 -11.18
CA TYR A 30 -2.94 25.12 -10.62
C TYR A 30 -1.95 24.48 -11.61
N TYR A 31 -2.40 24.23 -12.85
CA TYR A 31 -1.61 23.52 -13.86
C TYR A 31 -0.21 24.13 -14.11
N PRO A 32 -0.08 25.42 -14.47
CA PRO A 32 1.24 26.01 -14.68
C PRO A 32 2.08 26.07 -13.40
N GLN A 33 1.45 26.25 -12.23
CA GLN A 33 2.16 26.23 -10.95
C GLN A 33 2.71 24.85 -10.60
N MET A 34 2.04 23.77 -11.00
CA MET A 34 2.52 22.41 -10.78
C MET A 34 3.55 22.00 -11.85
N ALA A 35 3.32 22.36 -13.11
CA ALA A 35 4.18 21.98 -14.24
C ALA A 35 5.62 22.47 -14.12
N GLN A 36 5.86 23.66 -13.54
CA GLN A 36 7.24 24.13 -13.29
C GLN A 36 8.07 23.11 -12.48
N TRP A 37 7.46 22.34 -11.58
CA TRP A 37 8.16 21.38 -10.73
C TRP A 37 8.64 20.12 -11.47
N LEU A 38 8.20 19.90 -12.72
CA LEU A 38 8.72 18.83 -13.58
C LEU A 38 10.20 19.02 -13.93
N GLY A 39 10.69 20.26 -13.94
CA GLY A 39 12.10 20.60 -14.18
C GLY A 39 12.93 20.78 -12.92
N HIS A 40 12.40 20.45 -11.75
CA HIS A 40 13.09 20.67 -10.48
C HIS A 40 14.30 19.73 -10.33
N GLU A 41 15.39 20.18 -9.71
CA GLU A 41 16.63 19.39 -9.54
C GLU A 41 16.43 18.16 -8.64
N ASP A 42 15.57 18.27 -7.63
CA ASP A 42 15.20 17.17 -6.75
C ASP A 42 14.39 16.09 -7.50
N ALA A 43 15.00 14.90 -7.62
CA ALA A 43 14.41 13.74 -8.28
C ALA A 43 13.19 13.15 -7.57
N THR A 44 12.94 13.51 -6.31
CA THR A 44 11.75 13.06 -5.59
C THR A 44 10.53 13.95 -5.86
N ILE A 45 10.75 15.21 -6.21
CA ILE A 45 9.68 16.17 -6.52
C ILE A 45 9.09 15.90 -7.90
N ARG A 46 9.92 15.52 -8.89
CA ARG A 46 9.46 15.35 -10.28
C ARG A 46 8.37 14.27 -10.43
N PRO A 47 8.52 13.03 -9.91
CA PRO A 47 7.46 12.03 -9.98
C PRO A 47 6.18 12.46 -9.26
N ALA A 48 6.31 13.12 -8.11
CA ALA A 48 5.15 13.63 -7.37
C ALA A 48 4.43 14.78 -8.13
N ALA A 49 5.15 15.58 -8.91
CA ALA A 49 4.54 16.56 -9.80
C ALA A 49 3.79 15.88 -10.96
N VAL A 50 4.38 14.83 -11.56
CA VAL A 50 3.75 14.01 -12.61
C VAL A 50 2.45 13.37 -12.12
N GLU A 51 2.48 12.69 -10.97
CA GLU A 51 1.31 12.10 -10.28
C GLU A 51 0.16 13.13 -10.23
N ARG A 52 0.45 14.32 -9.69
CA ARG A 52 -0.55 15.36 -9.47
C ARG A 52 -1.12 15.95 -10.75
N LEU A 53 -0.29 16.12 -11.77
CA LEU A 53 -0.75 16.58 -13.09
C LEU A 53 -1.63 15.52 -13.78
N CYS A 54 -1.28 14.23 -13.65
CA CYS A 54 -2.10 13.14 -14.16
C CYS A 54 -3.46 13.10 -13.44
N MET A 55 -3.46 13.13 -12.10
CA MET A 55 -4.70 13.18 -11.30
C MET A 55 -5.59 14.35 -11.71
N ALA A 56 -5.03 15.56 -11.86
CA ALA A 56 -5.79 16.75 -12.26
C ALA A 56 -6.39 16.61 -13.66
N THR A 57 -5.60 16.11 -14.62
CA THR A 57 -5.97 16.03 -16.04
C THR A 57 -6.98 14.92 -16.32
N PHE A 58 -6.79 13.72 -15.76
CA PHE A 58 -7.60 12.56 -16.07
C PHE A 58 -8.84 12.40 -15.17
N ARG A 59 -8.78 12.89 -13.93
CA ARG A 59 -9.85 12.69 -12.93
C ARG A 59 -10.37 14.03 -12.36
N GLY A 60 -9.48 14.91 -11.94
CA GLY A 60 -9.82 16.10 -11.16
C GLY A 60 -10.74 17.09 -11.88
N GLU A 61 -10.32 17.60 -13.03
CA GLU A 61 -11.08 18.56 -13.84
C GLU A 61 -12.23 17.90 -14.63
N PRO A 62 -12.04 16.74 -15.30
CA PRO A 62 -13.08 16.13 -16.13
C PRO A 62 -14.30 15.59 -15.37
N LEU A 63 -14.14 15.18 -14.10
CA LEU A 63 -15.25 14.67 -13.28
C LEU A 63 -16.09 15.78 -12.63
N ARG A 64 -15.94 17.04 -13.07
CA ARG A 64 -16.70 18.19 -12.55
C ARG A 64 -17.87 18.56 -13.45
N GLY A 65 -19.06 18.44 -12.88
CA GLY A 65 -20.31 18.92 -13.47
C GLY A 65 -21.12 17.82 -14.14
N ALA A 66 -22.39 18.11 -14.40
CA ALA A 66 -23.29 17.21 -15.15
C ALA A 66 -22.90 17.11 -16.64
N ASP A 67 -22.13 18.10 -17.14
CA ASP A 67 -21.74 18.21 -18.54
C ASP A 67 -20.21 18.12 -18.65
N ARG A 68 -19.74 16.91 -18.98
CA ARG A 68 -18.35 16.65 -19.34
C ARG A 68 -17.98 17.41 -20.62
N ASP A 69 -16.98 18.28 -20.56
CA ASP A 69 -16.42 18.96 -21.73
C ASP A 69 -15.19 18.20 -22.27
N ASP A 70 -15.45 17.28 -23.21
CA ASP A 70 -14.40 16.47 -23.83
C ASP A 70 -13.38 17.31 -24.62
N ALA A 71 -13.79 18.44 -25.22
CA ALA A 71 -12.87 19.28 -25.96
C ALA A 71 -11.85 19.94 -25.02
N LYS A 72 -12.31 20.43 -23.87
CA LYS A 72 -11.43 20.97 -22.83
C LYS A 72 -10.52 19.88 -22.26
N ALA A 73 -11.06 18.70 -21.98
CA ALA A 73 -10.29 17.56 -21.48
C ALA A 73 -9.16 17.15 -22.45
N LEU A 74 -9.47 17.07 -23.75
CA LEU A 74 -8.49 16.78 -24.80
C LEU A 74 -7.43 17.87 -24.93
N ALA A 75 -7.81 19.15 -24.84
CA ALA A 75 -6.86 20.25 -24.84
C ALA A 75 -5.91 20.18 -23.64
N ARG A 76 -6.41 19.79 -22.47
CA ARG A 76 -5.59 19.62 -21.26
C ARG A 76 -4.64 18.43 -21.39
N LEU A 77 -5.11 17.31 -21.94
CA LEU A 77 -4.25 16.17 -22.23
C LEU A 77 -3.12 16.56 -23.19
N ALA A 78 -3.42 17.22 -24.31
CA ALA A 78 -2.41 17.65 -25.27
C ALA A 78 -1.36 18.58 -24.62
N TRP A 79 -1.80 19.50 -23.75
CA TRP A 79 -0.89 20.33 -22.96
C TRP A 79 -0.01 19.47 -22.04
N LEU A 80 -0.59 18.55 -21.27
CA LEU A 80 0.14 17.67 -20.35
C LEU A 80 1.23 16.87 -21.09
N LEU A 81 0.89 16.23 -22.21
CA LEU A 81 1.83 15.45 -23.01
C LEU A 81 3.01 16.32 -23.49
N GLY A 82 2.75 17.56 -23.90
CA GLY A 82 3.78 18.52 -24.28
C GLY A 82 4.71 18.93 -23.13
N GLU A 83 4.18 19.14 -21.92
CA GLU A 83 4.99 19.43 -20.73
C GLU A 83 5.86 18.23 -20.33
N ILE A 84 5.31 17.00 -20.38
CA ILE A 84 6.04 15.77 -20.11
C ILE A 84 7.18 15.58 -21.10
N GLU A 85 6.93 15.72 -22.41
CA GLU A 85 7.98 15.63 -23.43
C GLU A 85 9.08 16.67 -23.21
N THR A 86 8.70 17.92 -22.93
CA THR A 86 9.67 19.01 -22.71
C THR A 86 10.56 18.72 -21.51
N ALA A 87 9.97 18.33 -20.38
CA ALA A 87 10.71 18.00 -19.17
C ALA A 87 11.56 16.74 -19.31
N ALA A 88 11.07 15.73 -20.05
CA ALA A 88 11.77 14.46 -20.27
C ALA A 88 13.07 14.59 -21.07
N LEU A 89 13.22 15.64 -21.88
CA LEU A 89 14.48 15.94 -22.56
C LEU A 89 15.61 16.30 -21.59
N ALA A 90 15.27 16.88 -20.43
CA ALA A 90 16.23 17.21 -19.37
C ALA A 90 16.29 16.12 -18.28
N HIS A 91 15.14 15.51 -17.95
CA HIS A 91 14.98 14.61 -16.81
C HIS A 91 14.20 13.34 -17.22
N ARG A 92 14.92 12.27 -17.56
CA ARG A 92 14.31 11.03 -18.10
C ARG A 92 13.32 10.34 -17.16
N ASP A 93 13.49 10.53 -15.85
CA ASP A 93 12.60 10.01 -14.82
C ASP A 93 11.19 10.61 -14.88
N VAL A 94 11.02 11.80 -15.46
CA VAL A 94 9.68 12.39 -15.69
C VAL A 94 8.85 11.52 -16.62
N LEU A 95 9.45 11.06 -17.72
CA LEU A 95 8.74 10.19 -18.68
C LEU A 95 8.50 8.81 -18.09
N ALA A 96 9.46 8.26 -17.35
CA ALA A 96 9.29 6.99 -16.65
C ALA A 96 8.14 7.07 -15.63
N ALA A 97 8.08 8.15 -14.84
CA ALA A 97 6.98 8.40 -13.91
C ALA A 97 5.64 8.52 -14.65
N PHE A 98 5.59 9.26 -15.77
CA PHE A 98 4.34 9.41 -16.54
C PHE A 98 3.83 8.07 -17.08
N LEU A 99 4.71 7.23 -17.63
CA LEU A 99 4.34 5.89 -18.10
C LEU A 99 3.85 5.00 -16.96
N SER A 100 4.38 5.17 -15.75
CA SER A 100 3.89 4.49 -14.55
C SER A 100 2.49 4.96 -14.15
N GLU A 101 2.20 6.26 -14.24
CA GLU A 101 0.88 6.83 -13.92
C GLU A 101 -0.24 6.33 -14.84
N LEU A 102 0.08 5.91 -16.08
CA LEU A 102 -0.91 5.31 -17.00
C LEU A 102 -1.49 3.98 -16.51
N ARG A 103 -0.93 3.38 -15.45
CA ARG A 103 -1.57 2.28 -14.69
C ARG A 103 -2.94 2.66 -14.13
N TRP A 104 -3.14 3.94 -13.79
CA TRP A 104 -4.32 4.41 -13.08
C TRP A 104 -5.21 5.34 -13.91
N HIS A 105 -4.73 5.69 -15.10
CA HIS A 105 -5.20 6.84 -15.86
C HIS A 105 -5.14 6.63 -17.38
N GLY A 106 -5.96 7.40 -18.10
CA GLY A 106 -5.87 7.53 -19.56
C GLY A 106 -6.54 6.43 -20.36
N ASP A 107 -7.10 5.41 -19.71
CA ASP A 107 -7.82 4.30 -20.33
C ASP A 107 -9.24 4.70 -20.78
N ASP A 108 -9.86 5.69 -20.12
CA ASP A 108 -11.20 6.17 -20.42
C ASP A 108 -11.27 7.10 -21.64
N ALA A 109 -12.39 7.08 -22.37
CA ALA A 109 -12.73 8.14 -23.31
C ALA A 109 -12.79 9.49 -22.57
N PRO A 110 -12.39 10.63 -23.17
CA PRO A 110 -11.87 10.77 -24.53
C PRO A 110 -10.35 10.60 -24.61
N PHE A 111 -9.68 10.19 -23.53
CA PHE A 111 -8.21 10.23 -23.42
C PHE A 111 -7.52 9.07 -24.14
N ARG A 112 -8.15 7.90 -24.14
CA ARG A 112 -7.57 6.65 -24.65
C ARG A 112 -6.88 6.79 -26.00
N ASP A 113 -7.65 7.11 -27.03
CA ASP A 113 -7.16 7.07 -28.41
C ASP A 113 -6.02 8.10 -28.63
N PRO A 114 -6.12 9.34 -28.11
CA PRO A 114 -4.98 10.27 -28.11
C PRO A 114 -3.73 9.76 -27.37
N VAL A 115 -3.88 9.14 -26.20
CA VAL A 115 -2.74 8.59 -25.45
C VAL A 115 -2.09 7.44 -26.23
N VAL A 116 -2.88 6.55 -26.83
CA VAL A 116 -2.36 5.45 -27.66
C VAL A 116 -1.60 6.00 -28.87
N ALA A 117 -2.16 6.99 -29.57
CA ALA A 117 -1.50 7.62 -30.71
C ALA A 117 -0.19 8.31 -30.30
N TRP A 118 -0.16 8.93 -29.13
CA TRP A 118 1.04 9.53 -28.57
C TRP A 118 2.10 8.48 -28.21
N LEU A 119 1.72 7.35 -27.60
CA LEU A 119 2.63 6.24 -27.28
C LEU A 119 3.23 5.62 -28.55
N ASP A 120 2.46 5.52 -29.64
CA ASP A 120 2.96 5.07 -30.93
C ASP A 120 4.02 6.02 -31.49
N ALA A 121 3.74 7.33 -31.50
CA ALA A 121 4.72 8.34 -31.93
C ALA A 121 5.98 8.35 -31.06
N LEU A 122 5.82 8.18 -29.74
CA LEU A 122 6.92 8.13 -28.79
C LEU A 122 7.83 6.92 -29.01
N SER A 123 7.26 5.78 -29.45
CA SER A 123 8.01 4.55 -29.71
C SER A 123 9.04 4.69 -30.83
N ASP A 124 8.76 5.58 -31.79
CA ASP A 124 9.63 5.86 -32.94
C ASP A 124 10.62 7.01 -32.67
N ASP A 125 10.47 7.71 -31.54
CA ASP A 125 11.26 8.90 -31.23
C ASP A 125 12.56 8.60 -30.47
N ALA A 126 13.66 8.60 -31.23
CA ALA A 126 15.01 8.35 -30.71
C ALA A 126 15.50 9.37 -29.66
N ARG A 127 14.83 10.53 -29.49
CA ARG A 127 15.19 11.54 -28.48
C ARG A 127 14.99 11.01 -27.06
N PHE A 128 13.92 10.26 -26.84
CA PHE A 128 13.51 9.82 -25.50
C PHE A 128 14.12 8.48 -25.08
N ARG A 129 14.48 7.61 -26.04
CA ARG A 129 15.11 6.29 -25.80
C ARG A 129 14.35 5.45 -24.77
N VAL A 130 13.02 5.44 -24.86
CA VAL A 130 12.17 4.64 -23.97
C VAL A 130 12.31 3.16 -24.32
N ALA A 131 12.38 2.30 -23.31
CA ALA A 131 12.39 0.87 -23.54
C ALA A 131 11.05 0.41 -24.15
N ARG A 132 11.13 -0.49 -25.14
CA ARG A 132 9.96 -1.00 -25.89
C ARG A 132 8.90 -1.57 -24.97
N ASP A 133 9.32 -2.30 -23.95
CA ASP A 133 8.44 -2.95 -22.98
C ASP A 133 7.59 -1.95 -22.19
N ARG A 134 8.16 -0.81 -21.78
CA ARG A 134 7.42 0.25 -21.08
C ARG A 134 6.36 0.89 -21.95
N ILE A 135 6.66 1.15 -23.22
CA ILE A 135 5.65 1.66 -24.17
C ILE A 135 4.57 0.60 -24.42
N THR A 136 4.96 -0.64 -24.64
CA THR A 136 4.02 -1.75 -24.89
C THR A 136 3.09 -1.95 -23.71
N ALA A 137 3.63 -1.97 -22.49
CA ALA A 137 2.86 -2.09 -21.26
C ALA A 137 1.94 -0.89 -21.03
N ALA A 138 2.40 0.34 -21.23
CA ALA A 138 1.54 1.52 -21.17
C ALA A 138 0.36 1.42 -22.15
N LYS A 139 0.62 0.96 -23.40
CA LYS A 139 -0.44 0.70 -24.39
C LYS A 139 -1.43 -0.35 -23.93
N VAL A 140 -0.97 -1.43 -23.30
CA VAL A 140 -1.85 -2.46 -22.71
C VAL A 140 -2.76 -1.84 -21.65
N LEU A 141 -2.19 -1.07 -20.72
CA LEU A 141 -2.91 -0.48 -19.59
C LEU A 141 -3.97 0.51 -20.02
N VAL A 142 -3.69 1.35 -21.02
CA VAL A 142 -4.68 2.29 -21.55
C VAL A 142 -5.68 1.63 -22.52
N GLY A 143 -5.57 0.33 -22.82
CA GLY A 143 -6.50 -0.37 -23.72
C GLY A 143 -6.22 -0.16 -25.22
N GLY A 144 -4.97 0.08 -25.60
CA GLY A 144 -4.51 0.19 -26.99
C GLY A 144 -4.61 -1.10 -27.81
N PHE A 145 -5.01 -2.22 -27.19
CA PHE A 145 -5.27 -3.51 -27.84
C PHE A 145 -6.77 -3.85 -27.95
N GLY A 146 -7.66 -2.88 -27.72
CA GLY A 146 -9.11 -3.05 -27.69
C GLY A 146 -9.67 -3.12 -26.26
N ARG A 147 -10.97 -3.39 -26.14
CA ARG A 147 -11.63 -3.68 -24.85
C ARG A 147 -12.31 -5.05 -24.93
N GLY A 148 -13.04 -5.43 -23.88
CA GLY A 148 -13.92 -6.60 -23.87
C GLY A 148 -13.34 -7.88 -24.50
N ALA A 149 -14.20 -8.68 -25.10
CA ALA A 149 -13.79 -9.95 -25.70
C ALA A 149 -12.84 -9.78 -26.89
N GLU A 150 -12.88 -8.66 -27.63
CA GLU A 150 -12.01 -8.46 -28.80
C GLU A 150 -10.53 -8.28 -28.45
N ALA A 151 -10.22 -7.78 -27.26
CA ALA A 151 -8.84 -7.62 -26.80
C ALA A 151 -8.19 -8.94 -26.35
N ARG A 152 -9.01 -9.94 -25.98
CA ARG A 152 -8.56 -11.19 -25.34
C ARG A 152 -7.45 -11.90 -26.13
N PRO A 153 -7.55 -12.13 -27.46
CA PRO A 153 -6.50 -12.84 -28.19
C PRO A 153 -5.14 -12.13 -28.15
N ALA A 154 -5.15 -10.79 -28.23
CA ALA A 154 -3.93 -10.00 -28.19
C ALA A 154 -3.30 -10.03 -26.78
N LEU A 155 -4.10 -9.86 -25.73
CA LEU A 155 -3.61 -9.91 -24.36
C LEU A 155 -3.10 -11.30 -23.96
N VAL A 156 -3.78 -12.39 -24.38
CA VAL A 156 -3.31 -13.76 -24.18
C VAL A 156 -1.95 -14.00 -24.83
N ALA A 157 -1.73 -13.49 -26.04
CA ALA A 157 -0.44 -13.60 -26.72
C ALA A 157 0.69 -12.84 -25.99
N LEU A 158 0.37 -11.73 -25.33
CA LEU A 158 1.33 -10.95 -24.55
C LEU A 158 1.75 -11.65 -23.24
N LEU A 159 1.03 -12.68 -22.79
CA LEU A 159 1.48 -13.52 -21.67
C LEU A 159 2.72 -14.37 -22.01
N ASP A 160 3.16 -14.38 -23.27
CA ASP A 160 4.41 -14.98 -23.71
C ASP A 160 5.51 -13.95 -24.03
N ASP A 161 5.27 -12.65 -23.76
CA ASP A 161 6.27 -11.61 -24.02
C ASP A 161 7.54 -11.84 -23.17
N PRO A 162 8.75 -11.57 -23.71
CA PRO A 162 9.98 -11.69 -22.95
C PRO A 162 10.05 -10.75 -21.73
N SER A 163 9.34 -9.62 -21.71
CA SER A 163 9.33 -8.70 -20.57
C SER A 163 8.30 -9.11 -19.50
N ASP A 164 8.76 -9.24 -18.26
CA ASP A 164 7.90 -9.52 -17.09
C ASP A 164 6.87 -8.41 -16.88
N TYR A 165 7.28 -7.16 -17.10
CA TYR A 165 6.42 -5.98 -17.00
C TYR A 165 5.25 -6.03 -18.00
N VAL A 166 5.51 -6.42 -19.26
CA VAL A 166 4.47 -6.54 -20.30
C VAL A 166 3.50 -7.67 -19.95
N ARG A 167 4.01 -8.83 -19.52
CA ARG A 167 3.16 -9.96 -19.10
C ARG A 167 2.24 -9.57 -17.94
N ALA A 168 2.78 -8.93 -16.91
CA ALA A 168 2.00 -8.49 -15.75
C ALA A 168 0.90 -7.50 -16.15
N CYS A 169 1.20 -6.52 -17.01
CA CYS A 169 0.18 -5.59 -17.54
C CYS A 169 -0.90 -6.30 -18.36
N ALA A 170 -0.52 -7.25 -19.22
CA ALA A 170 -1.48 -8.01 -20.02
C ALA A 170 -2.38 -8.87 -19.14
N ALA A 171 -1.79 -9.56 -18.16
CA ALA A 171 -2.52 -10.36 -17.19
C ALA A 171 -3.50 -9.52 -16.36
N HIS A 172 -3.09 -8.34 -15.89
CA HIS A 172 -3.95 -7.44 -15.11
C HIS A 172 -5.18 -6.96 -15.89
N ARG A 173 -5.05 -6.71 -17.19
CA ARG A 173 -6.17 -6.23 -18.05
C ARG A 173 -7.08 -7.35 -18.54
N LEU A 174 -6.64 -8.60 -18.45
CA LEU A 174 -7.32 -9.75 -19.05
C LEU A 174 -8.69 -10.10 -18.42
N PRO A 175 -8.92 -9.95 -17.10
CA PRO A 175 -10.22 -10.20 -16.47
C PRO A 175 -11.37 -9.42 -17.12
N GLU A 176 -11.13 -8.15 -17.49
CA GLU A 176 -12.12 -7.30 -18.15
C GLU A 176 -12.58 -7.82 -19.53
N THR A 177 -11.81 -8.73 -20.12
CA THR A 177 -12.17 -9.32 -21.41
C THR A 177 -13.22 -10.42 -21.31
N PHE A 178 -13.53 -10.91 -20.12
CA PHE A 178 -14.43 -12.05 -19.92
C PHE A 178 -15.91 -11.68 -19.81
N ASP A 179 -16.29 -10.45 -19.47
CA ASP A 179 -17.68 -9.92 -19.41
C ASP A 179 -18.79 -10.99 -19.20
N GLY A 180 -18.79 -11.66 -18.04
CA GLY A 180 -19.80 -12.67 -17.67
C GLY A 180 -19.57 -14.09 -18.22
N GLU A 181 -18.52 -14.33 -19.00
CA GLU A 181 -18.09 -15.67 -19.41
C GLU A 181 -17.42 -16.44 -18.25
N PRO A 182 -17.64 -17.77 -18.16
CA PRO A 182 -16.93 -18.61 -17.20
C PRO A 182 -15.41 -18.58 -17.45
N PHE A 183 -14.65 -18.12 -16.46
CA PHE A 183 -13.18 -18.03 -16.53
C PHE A 183 -12.47 -19.13 -15.71
N LEU A 184 -13.20 -20.02 -15.01
CA LEU A 184 -12.57 -21.08 -14.20
C LEU A 184 -11.60 -21.98 -14.99
N PRO A 185 -11.93 -22.48 -16.20
CA PRO A 185 -10.95 -23.25 -16.99
C PRO A 185 -9.74 -22.43 -17.41
N PHE A 186 -9.90 -21.11 -17.49
CA PHE A 186 -8.83 -20.19 -17.81
C PHE A 186 -7.87 -19.98 -16.62
N LEU A 187 -8.38 -20.04 -15.38
CA LEU A 187 -7.53 -19.99 -14.18
C LEU A 187 -6.53 -21.15 -14.11
N ASP A 188 -6.95 -22.37 -14.46
CA ASP A 188 -6.04 -23.53 -14.46
C ASP A 188 -4.90 -23.33 -15.48
N TRP A 189 -5.22 -22.79 -16.66
CA TRP A 189 -4.22 -22.46 -17.66
C TRP A 189 -3.26 -21.35 -17.19
N LEU A 190 -3.78 -20.29 -16.56
CA LEU A 190 -2.96 -19.22 -15.98
C LEU A 190 -2.08 -19.72 -14.83
N ARG A 191 -2.58 -20.65 -14.01
CA ARG A 191 -1.81 -21.28 -12.93
C ARG A 191 -0.61 -22.04 -13.49
N GLU A 192 -0.78 -22.83 -14.54
CA GLU A 192 0.35 -23.54 -15.15
C GLU A 192 1.34 -22.56 -15.79
N LYS A 193 0.87 -21.44 -16.38
CA LYS A 193 1.73 -20.35 -16.86
C LYS A 193 2.55 -19.70 -15.73
N GLU A 194 1.92 -19.40 -14.59
CA GLU A 194 2.60 -18.85 -13.41
C GLU A 194 3.65 -19.79 -12.86
N ILE A 195 3.33 -21.08 -12.80
CA ILE A 195 4.25 -22.12 -12.34
C ILE A 195 5.49 -22.19 -13.23
N GLU A 196 5.30 -22.12 -14.55
CA GLU A 196 6.41 -22.11 -15.50
C GLU A 196 7.20 -20.79 -15.42
N ARG A 197 6.50 -19.66 -15.33
CA ARG A 197 7.07 -18.32 -15.47
C ARG A 197 6.33 -17.31 -14.58
N PRO A 198 6.81 -17.09 -13.34
CA PRO A 198 6.18 -16.20 -12.38
C PRO A 198 5.90 -14.78 -12.91
N GLY A 199 4.88 -14.14 -12.34
CA GLY A 199 4.48 -12.76 -12.63
C GLY A 199 3.30 -12.58 -13.58
N ILE A 200 2.41 -13.57 -13.65
CA ILE A 200 1.21 -13.60 -14.49
C ILE A 200 -0.05 -13.73 -13.62
N PHE A 201 -0.14 -14.76 -12.78
CA PHE A 201 -1.37 -15.07 -12.05
C PHE A 201 -1.70 -14.02 -11.00
N GLY A 202 -0.71 -13.52 -10.24
CA GLY A 202 -0.92 -12.43 -9.28
C GLY A 202 -1.53 -11.18 -9.95
N PRO A 203 -0.91 -10.61 -10.99
CA PRO A 203 -1.48 -9.47 -11.70
C PRO A 203 -2.90 -9.72 -12.24
N PHE A 204 -3.18 -10.91 -12.79
CA PHE A 204 -4.53 -11.32 -13.19
C PHE A 204 -5.50 -11.34 -12.01
N TRP A 205 -5.10 -11.96 -10.90
CA TRP A 205 -5.88 -12.05 -9.68
C TRP A 205 -6.24 -10.67 -9.13
N GLY A 206 -5.31 -9.72 -9.18
CA GLY A 206 -5.55 -8.33 -8.79
C GLY A 206 -6.52 -7.58 -9.70
N GLY A 207 -6.46 -7.83 -11.01
CA GLY A 207 -7.42 -7.26 -11.95
C GLY A 207 -8.81 -7.90 -11.85
N PHE A 208 -8.87 -9.16 -11.44
CA PHE A 208 -10.10 -9.92 -11.27
C PHE A 208 -10.77 -9.63 -9.91
N ALA A 209 -9.97 -9.54 -8.85
CA ALA A 209 -10.36 -9.28 -7.46
C ALA A 209 -11.53 -10.16 -6.96
N PRO A 210 -11.41 -11.50 -6.97
CA PRO A 210 -12.49 -12.39 -6.56
C PRO A 210 -12.83 -12.29 -5.08
N ASP A 211 -14.13 -12.22 -4.79
CA ASP A 211 -14.68 -12.56 -3.50
C ASP A 211 -14.60 -14.08 -3.25
N ALA A 212 -14.81 -14.49 -2.00
CA ALA A 212 -14.76 -15.92 -1.63
C ALA A 212 -15.80 -16.77 -2.38
N ASP A 213 -16.94 -16.19 -2.75
CA ASP A 213 -18.03 -16.88 -3.44
C ASP A 213 -17.83 -16.95 -4.96
N ASP A 214 -16.86 -16.22 -5.52
CA ASP A 214 -16.60 -16.18 -6.97
C ASP A 214 -15.83 -17.41 -7.48
N VAL A 215 -15.22 -18.17 -6.57
CA VAL A 215 -14.38 -19.33 -6.91
C VAL A 215 -14.79 -20.57 -6.11
N PRO A 216 -14.82 -21.77 -6.73
CA PRO A 216 -15.31 -22.98 -6.08
C PRO A 216 -14.24 -23.70 -5.23
N PHE A 217 -13.19 -22.99 -4.82
CA PHE A 217 -12.03 -23.55 -4.11
C PHE A 217 -11.58 -22.61 -2.99
N GLU A 218 -10.85 -23.16 -2.02
CA GLU A 218 -10.28 -22.38 -0.94
C GLU A 218 -9.05 -21.62 -1.45
N ARG A 219 -9.08 -20.28 -1.31
CA ARG A 219 -8.14 -19.36 -1.98
C ARG A 219 -6.71 -19.52 -1.46
N SER A 220 -6.51 -19.66 -0.15
CA SER A 220 -5.16 -19.78 0.43
C SER A 220 -4.45 -21.06 -0.02
N THR A 221 -5.15 -22.20 -0.03
CA THR A 221 -4.65 -23.49 -0.51
C THR A 221 -4.33 -23.43 -1.99
N TYR A 222 -5.19 -22.79 -2.79
CA TYR A 222 -4.97 -22.67 -4.23
C TYR A 222 -3.72 -21.84 -4.55
N LEU A 223 -3.56 -20.66 -3.92
CA LEU A 223 -2.40 -19.80 -4.12
C LEU A 223 -1.12 -20.43 -3.55
N LEU A 224 -1.20 -21.09 -2.40
CA LEU A 224 -0.06 -21.80 -1.81
C LEU A 224 0.46 -22.94 -2.69
N ASP A 225 -0.43 -23.65 -3.40
CA ASP A 225 0.00 -24.68 -4.36
C ASP A 225 0.80 -24.08 -5.52
N ILE A 226 0.43 -22.89 -6.00
CA ILE A 226 1.19 -22.17 -7.02
C ILE A 226 2.60 -21.87 -6.51
N VAL A 227 2.71 -21.26 -5.32
CA VAL A 227 4.00 -20.97 -4.68
C VAL A 227 4.83 -22.23 -4.49
N ALA A 228 4.21 -23.35 -4.09
CA ALA A 228 4.91 -24.61 -3.90
C ALA A 228 5.46 -25.24 -5.19
N ARG A 229 4.90 -24.88 -6.35
CA ARG A 229 5.23 -25.51 -7.65
C ARG A 229 6.02 -24.60 -8.59
N ARG A 230 6.01 -23.28 -8.38
CA ARG A 230 6.62 -22.32 -9.30
C ARG A 230 8.12 -22.54 -9.50
N SER A 231 8.60 -22.21 -10.69
CA SER A 231 9.98 -22.46 -11.12
C SER A 231 11.02 -21.50 -10.51
N GLY A 232 10.57 -20.38 -9.93
CA GLY A 232 11.42 -19.35 -9.35
C GLY A 232 10.62 -18.29 -8.58
N PRO A 233 11.28 -17.24 -8.06
CA PRO A 233 10.62 -16.15 -7.34
C PRO A 233 9.81 -15.26 -8.29
N GLU A 234 8.98 -14.40 -7.71
CA GLU A 234 8.31 -13.34 -8.45
C GLU A 234 9.32 -12.32 -9.01
N PRO A 235 9.06 -11.72 -10.19
CA PRO A 235 9.92 -10.66 -10.72
C PRO A 235 9.86 -9.38 -9.86
N ASP A 236 11.02 -8.80 -9.55
CA ASP A 236 11.13 -7.61 -8.68
C ASP A 236 10.51 -6.33 -9.28
N ASP A 237 10.42 -6.23 -10.60
CA ASP A 237 10.03 -5.02 -11.34
C ASP A 237 8.65 -5.19 -11.99
N MET A 238 7.69 -5.76 -11.25
CA MET A 238 6.29 -5.84 -11.71
C MET A 238 5.50 -4.58 -11.36
N PRO A 239 4.57 -4.13 -12.23
CA PRO A 239 3.70 -2.99 -11.93
C PRO A 239 2.54 -3.32 -10.97
N PHE A 240 2.33 -4.61 -10.68
CA PHE A 240 1.22 -5.14 -9.90
C PHE A 240 1.71 -6.18 -8.90
N ASN A 241 0.87 -6.44 -7.91
CA ASN A 241 1.12 -7.42 -6.87
C ASN A 241 1.12 -8.85 -7.44
N GLY A 242 2.03 -9.67 -6.95
CA GLY A 242 2.14 -11.08 -7.28
C GLY A 242 1.23 -11.99 -6.44
N VAL A 243 1.38 -13.30 -6.66
CA VAL A 243 0.73 -14.37 -5.88
C VAL A 243 1.09 -14.28 -4.40
N ASP A 244 2.34 -13.95 -4.06
CA ASP A 244 2.81 -13.87 -2.67
C ASP A 244 2.09 -12.77 -1.88
N PHE A 245 1.75 -11.67 -2.57
CA PHE A 245 0.94 -10.61 -2.00
C PHE A 245 -0.47 -11.13 -1.67
N TYR A 246 -1.17 -11.71 -2.65
CA TYR A 246 -2.54 -12.16 -2.43
C TYR A 246 -2.63 -13.34 -1.46
N LEU A 247 -1.62 -14.21 -1.44
CA LEU A 247 -1.57 -15.32 -0.50
C LEU A 247 -1.53 -14.83 0.95
N HIS A 248 -0.71 -13.82 1.28
CA HIS A 248 -0.66 -13.33 2.66
C HIS A 248 -1.98 -12.66 3.08
N GLU A 249 -2.63 -11.91 2.19
CA GLU A 249 -3.93 -11.27 2.47
C GLU A 249 -5.01 -12.30 2.81
N VAL A 250 -5.03 -13.46 2.13
CA VAL A 250 -6.08 -14.47 2.34
C VAL A 250 -5.72 -15.55 3.35
N ALA A 251 -4.46 -15.64 3.79
CA ALA A 251 -3.96 -16.70 4.66
C ALA A 251 -3.47 -16.21 6.03
N GLY A 252 -3.65 -14.93 6.37
CA GLY A 252 -3.15 -14.32 7.62
C GLY A 252 -3.61 -15.04 8.89
N ASN A 253 -4.75 -15.71 8.84
CA ASN A 253 -5.33 -16.47 9.96
C ASN A 253 -4.92 -17.96 10.01
N SER A 254 -3.96 -18.41 9.19
CA SER A 254 -3.61 -19.82 9.05
C SER A 254 -2.15 -20.12 9.41
N PRO A 255 -1.87 -20.52 10.67
CA PRO A 255 -0.53 -20.94 11.08
C PRO A 255 0.00 -22.12 10.25
N ALA A 256 -0.89 -22.98 9.75
CA ALA A 256 -0.51 -24.11 8.88
C ALA A 256 0.05 -23.65 7.54
N VAL A 257 -0.53 -22.60 6.93
CA VAL A 257 -0.02 -22.01 5.68
C VAL A 257 1.34 -21.35 5.93
N VAL A 258 1.50 -20.61 7.04
CA VAL A 258 2.79 -20.00 7.41
C VAL A 258 3.88 -21.07 7.57
N ARG A 259 3.61 -22.15 8.31
CA ARG A 259 4.55 -23.27 8.44
C ARG A 259 4.90 -23.87 7.09
N ARG A 260 3.92 -24.03 6.20
CA ARG A 260 4.17 -24.56 4.87
C ARG A 260 5.05 -23.63 4.02
N LEU A 261 4.88 -22.32 4.12
CA LEU A 261 5.76 -21.33 3.47
C LEU A 261 7.20 -21.42 4.01
N MET A 262 7.36 -21.60 5.33
CA MET A 262 8.68 -21.82 5.94
C MET A 262 9.35 -23.09 5.41
N GLU A 263 8.61 -24.19 5.26
CA GLU A 263 9.12 -25.45 4.68
C GLU A 263 9.58 -25.30 3.22
N LEU A 264 8.94 -24.39 2.47
CA LEU A 264 9.30 -24.06 1.09
C LEU A 264 10.49 -23.10 1.00
N GLY A 265 10.94 -22.52 2.12
CA GLY A 265 11.98 -21.49 2.16
C GLY A 265 11.48 -20.08 1.84
N GLU A 266 10.16 -19.89 1.74
CA GLU A 266 9.51 -18.62 1.39
C GLU A 266 9.32 -17.73 2.63
N TYR A 267 10.41 -17.49 3.38
CA TYR A 267 10.36 -16.84 4.69
C TYR A 267 9.86 -15.39 4.65
N GLY A 268 10.09 -14.67 3.55
CA GLY A 268 9.56 -13.32 3.36
C GLY A 268 8.02 -13.32 3.32
N THR A 269 7.44 -14.22 2.53
CA THR A 269 5.98 -14.39 2.46
C THR A 269 5.44 -14.96 3.76
N ALA A 270 6.13 -15.91 4.38
CA ALA A 270 5.74 -16.47 5.67
C ALA A 270 5.60 -15.39 6.76
N ILE A 271 6.57 -14.48 6.90
CA ILE A 271 6.47 -13.42 7.92
C ILE A 271 5.38 -12.39 7.59
N MET A 272 5.19 -12.04 6.31
CA MET A 272 4.08 -11.16 5.91
C MET A 272 2.75 -11.80 6.30
N THR A 273 2.54 -13.07 5.96
CA THR A 273 1.32 -13.81 6.33
C THR A 273 1.15 -13.92 7.84
N ALA A 274 2.22 -14.26 8.58
CA ALA A 274 2.15 -14.44 10.03
C ALA A 274 1.85 -13.14 10.81
N THR A 275 2.05 -11.98 10.18
CA THR A 275 1.91 -10.67 10.81
C THR A 275 0.76 -9.83 10.25
N GLU A 276 -0.03 -10.39 9.33
CA GLU A 276 -1.16 -9.73 8.68
C GLU A 276 -2.28 -9.38 9.69
N GLU A 277 -2.64 -10.35 10.53
CA GLU A 277 -3.71 -10.18 11.50
C GLU A 277 -3.20 -9.47 12.76
N HIS A 278 -3.91 -8.43 13.20
CA HIS A 278 -3.56 -7.72 14.43
C HIS A 278 -4.23 -8.30 15.69
N GLU A 279 -4.92 -9.43 15.55
CA GLU A 279 -5.59 -10.18 16.63
C GLU A 279 -4.86 -11.50 16.89
N PRO A 280 -4.92 -12.05 18.12
CA PRO A 280 -4.33 -13.35 18.41
C PRO A 280 -4.98 -14.48 17.59
N ILE A 281 -4.16 -15.22 16.84
CA ILE A 281 -4.56 -16.41 16.10
C ILE A 281 -4.02 -17.64 16.84
N GLU A 282 -4.90 -18.61 17.10
CA GLU A 282 -4.52 -19.86 17.78
C GLU A 282 -3.37 -20.56 17.05
N GLY A 283 -2.31 -20.89 17.78
CA GLY A 283 -1.11 -21.55 17.24
C GLY A 283 -0.10 -20.64 16.52
N MET A 284 -0.45 -19.40 16.19
CA MET A 284 0.46 -18.50 15.46
C MET A 284 1.65 -18.02 16.31
N ALA A 285 1.47 -17.86 17.62
CA ALA A 285 2.56 -17.48 18.52
C ALA A 285 3.76 -18.45 18.47
N GLU A 286 3.50 -19.76 18.36
CA GLU A 286 4.55 -20.76 18.23
C GLU A 286 5.30 -20.62 16.89
N VAL A 287 4.56 -20.37 15.81
CA VAL A 287 5.13 -20.17 14.47
C VAL A 287 5.99 -18.89 14.42
N LEU A 288 5.51 -17.80 15.03
CA LEU A 288 6.27 -16.56 15.15
C LEU A 288 7.52 -16.73 16.01
N ALA A 289 7.48 -17.55 17.07
CA ALA A 289 8.68 -17.87 17.84
C ALA A 289 9.72 -18.61 16.99
N GLU A 290 9.29 -19.58 16.17
CA GLU A 290 10.18 -20.26 15.22
C GLU A 290 10.74 -19.31 14.15
N LEU A 291 9.93 -18.41 13.59
CA LEU A 291 10.40 -17.34 12.68
C LEU A 291 11.37 -16.38 13.37
N GLY A 292 11.20 -16.16 14.67
CA GLY A 292 12.09 -15.37 15.52
C GLY A 292 13.50 -15.93 15.68
N GLU A 293 13.72 -17.20 15.33
CA GLU A 293 15.04 -17.85 15.31
C GLU A 293 15.78 -17.71 13.96
N HIS A 294 15.14 -17.09 12.95
CA HIS A 294 15.73 -16.98 11.62
C HIS A 294 16.96 -16.04 11.60
N GLU A 295 17.99 -16.40 10.82
CA GLU A 295 19.27 -15.65 10.79
C GLU A 295 19.15 -14.23 10.20
N ASN A 296 18.15 -14.01 9.35
CA ASN A 296 17.82 -12.69 8.83
C ASN A 296 17.16 -11.83 9.93
N GLU A 297 17.93 -10.89 10.49
CA GLU A 297 17.49 -9.99 11.56
C GLU A 297 16.21 -9.21 11.26
N ALA A 298 15.94 -8.88 9.99
CA ALA A 298 14.73 -8.15 9.61
C ALA A 298 13.48 -9.05 9.74
N LEU A 299 13.58 -10.32 9.32
CA LEU A 299 12.48 -11.28 9.44
C LEU A 299 12.24 -11.65 10.91
N ALA A 300 13.31 -12.00 11.63
CA ALA A 300 13.24 -12.32 13.06
C ALA A 300 12.71 -11.15 13.88
N GLY A 301 13.21 -9.93 13.61
CA GLY A 301 12.76 -8.72 14.29
C GLY A 301 11.27 -8.42 14.08
N ALA A 302 10.74 -8.64 12.88
CA ALA A 302 9.31 -8.53 12.61
C ALA A 302 8.48 -9.52 13.45
N ALA A 303 8.95 -10.78 13.55
CA ALA A 303 8.30 -11.80 14.37
C ALA A 303 8.32 -11.44 15.86
N HIS A 304 9.48 -10.99 16.38
CA HIS A 304 9.62 -10.56 17.78
C HIS A 304 8.69 -9.39 18.12
N MET A 305 8.60 -8.40 17.24
CA MET A 305 7.69 -7.26 17.42
C MET A 305 6.24 -7.73 17.46
N HIS A 306 5.83 -8.59 16.54
CA HIS A 306 4.46 -9.06 16.48
C HIS A 306 4.08 -9.93 17.70
N LEU A 307 4.99 -10.78 18.19
CA LEU A 307 4.82 -11.53 19.44
C LEU A 307 4.53 -10.61 20.63
N ALA A 308 5.31 -9.54 20.80
CA ALA A 308 5.10 -8.59 21.89
C ALA A 308 3.80 -7.78 21.70
N MET A 309 3.55 -7.31 20.48
CA MET A 309 2.42 -6.44 20.18
C MET A 309 1.08 -7.18 20.25
N VAL A 310 1.01 -8.43 19.80
CA VAL A 310 -0.26 -9.18 19.70
C VAL A 310 -0.43 -10.17 20.84
N TYR A 311 0.63 -10.88 21.23
CA TYR A 311 0.53 -11.99 22.17
C TYR A 311 1.08 -11.65 23.56
N GLY A 312 1.70 -10.48 23.75
CA GLY A 312 2.33 -10.12 25.02
C GLY A 312 3.53 -11.00 25.37
N ILE A 313 4.22 -11.54 24.36
CA ILE A 313 5.34 -12.47 24.53
C ILE A 313 6.66 -11.77 24.14
N MET A 314 7.65 -11.80 25.04
CA MET A 314 9.02 -11.39 24.72
C MET A 314 9.80 -12.58 24.17
N HIS A 315 10.36 -12.45 22.97
CA HIS A 315 11.26 -13.46 22.42
C HIS A 315 12.66 -13.37 23.05
N ASP A 316 13.31 -14.49 23.34
CA ASP A 316 14.62 -14.53 24.04
C ASP A 316 15.74 -13.86 23.21
N HIS A 317 15.65 -13.94 21.89
CA HIS A 317 16.58 -13.29 20.95
C HIS A 317 16.14 -11.88 20.50
N ALA A 318 15.12 -11.30 21.13
CA ALA A 318 14.67 -9.95 20.77
C ALA A 318 15.78 -8.91 20.93
N ASN A 319 15.97 -8.07 19.91
CA ASN A 319 16.95 -7.00 19.96
C ASN A 319 16.52 -5.90 20.96
N PRO A 320 17.25 -5.71 22.09
CA PRO A 320 16.87 -4.75 23.12
C PRO A 320 16.95 -3.30 22.65
N ARG A 321 17.53 -2.99 21.49
CA ARG A 321 17.53 -1.63 20.92
C ARG A 321 16.21 -1.28 20.21
N VAL A 322 15.40 -2.28 19.92
CA VAL A 322 14.16 -2.15 19.14
C VAL A 322 12.95 -2.57 19.96
N LEU A 323 13.10 -3.58 20.83
CA LEU A 323 12.02 -4.12 21.64
C LEU A 323 12.49 -4.35 23.08
N ARG A 324 11.73 -3.86 24.06
CA ARG A 324 12.02 -4.06 25.49
C ARG A 324 10.75 -4.40 26.26
N HIS A 325 10.89 -5.34 27.19
CA HIS A 325 9.89 -5.56 28.24
C HIS A 325 10.11 -4.52 29.34
N TRP A 326 9.10 -3.71 29.62
CA TRP A 326 9.06 -2.74 30.71
C TRP A 326 8.63 -3.44 32.01
N LEU A 327 9.54 -4.26 32.52
CA LEU A 327 9.33 -5.07 33.72
C LEU A 327 8.84 -4.23 34.91
N GLU A 328 7.85 -4.75 35.63
CA GLU A 328 7.31 -4.18 36.87
C GLU A 328 6.80 -2.73 36.73
N TRP A 329 6.46 -2.29 35.52
CA TRP A 329 5.97 -0.92 35.30
C TRP A 329 4.72 -0.59 36.11
N GLN A 330 3.74 -1.49 36.10
CA GLN A 330 2.52 -1.42 36.91
C GLN A 330 2.12 -2.82 37.38
N PRO A 331 1.61 -2.98 38.62
CA PRO A 331 1.09 -4.26 39.08
C PRO A 331 -0.04 -4.76 38.18
N GLY A 332 0.06 -6.01 37.73
CA GLY A 332 -0.96 -6.66 36.89
C GLY A 332 -0.95 -6.25 35.42
N VAL A 333 0.13 -5.62 34.94
CA VAL A 333 0.29 -5.20 33.54
C VAL A 333 1.62 -5.70 32.99
N ASP A 334 1.58 -6.40 31.86
CA ASP A 334 2.77 -6.68 31.05
C ASP A 334 2.89 -5.56 30.00
N ALA A 335 4.01 -4.83 30.03
CA ALA A 335 4.19 -3.61 29.24
C ALA A 335 5.40 -3.74 28.31
N PHE A 336 5.22 -3.49 27.02
CA PHE A 336 6.27 -3.57 26.02
C PHE A 336 6.48 -2.21 25.40
N ALA A 337 7.74 -1.86 25.13
CA ALA A 337 8.07 -0.73 24.28
C ALA A 337 8.72 -1.25 22.99
N VAL A 338 8.28 -0.71 21.86
CA VAL A 338 8.78 -1.03 20.51
C VAL A 338 9.21 0.26 19.84
N ARG A 339 10.37 0.28 19.20
CA ARG A 339 10.80 1.35 18.31
C ARG A 339 10.66 0.91 16.86
N GLN A 340 9.73 1.50 16.14
CA GLN A 340 9.50 1.21 14.72
C GLN A 340 10.15 2.27 13.83
N GLY A 341 10.69 1.87 12.68
CA GLY A 341 11.30 2.75 11.69
C GLY A 341 12.83 2.67 11.64
N ASN A 342 13.45 3.61 10.94
CA ASN A 342 14.91 3.62 10.71
C ASN A 342 15.50 5.02 10.91
N GLY A 343 16.78 5.08 11.32
CA GLY A 343 17.56 6.31 11.38
C GLY A 343 16.83 7.51 11.98
N GLU A 344 16.51 8.49 11.13
CA GLU A 344 15.84 9.75 11.51
C GLU A 344 14.30 9.66 11.55
N HIS A 345 13.71 8.60 10.98
CA HIS A 345 12.27 8.39 10.88
C HIS A 345 11.85 7.19 11.71
N TRP A 346 11.69 7.41 13.01
CA TRP A 346 11.22 6.41 13.95
C TRP A 346 9.97 6.86 14.70
N ARG A 347 9.29 5.91 15.35
CA ARG A 347 8.24 6.15 16.35
C ARG A 347 8.37 5.11 17.45
N ASP A 348 8.16 5.54 18.68
CA ASP A 348 8.02 4.61 19.80
C ASP A 348 6.55 4.19 19.93
N VAL A 349 6.34 2.95 20.32
CA VAL A 349 5.05 2.31 20.56
C VAL A 349 5.11 1.67 21.94
N VAL A 350 4.08 1.87 22.75
CA VAL A 350 3.90 1.14 24.01
C VAL A 350 2.69 0.24 23.87
N VAL A 351 2.85 -1.03 24.22
CA VAL A 351 1.77 -2.02 24.23
C VAL A 351 1.60 -2.55 25.63
N LEU A 352 0.35 -2.53 26.11
CA LEU A 352 -0.02 -2.94 27.46
C LEU A 352 -0.99 -4.10 27.38
N HIS A 353 -0.64 -5.19 28.05
CA HIS A 353 -1.46 -6.38 28.22
C HIS A 353 -1.78 -6.59 29.70
N PRO A 354 -2.96 -7.12 30.06
CA PRO A 354 -3.17 -7.67 31.39
C PRO A 354 -2.11 -8.75 31.66
N ALA A 355 -1.53 -8.74 32.86
CA ALA A 355 -0.56 -9.77 33.22
C ALA A 355 -1.17 -11.18 33.09
N GLN A 356 -0.36 -12.19 32.83
CA GLN A 356 -0.85 -13.57 32.67
C GLN A 356 -1.80 -13.99 33.81
N GLY A 357 -3.04 -14.36 33.46
CA GLY A 357 -4.08 -14.77 34.40
C GLY A 357 -4.86 -13.62 35.06
N ALA A 358 -4.54 -12.36 34.76
CA ALA A 358 -5.34 -11.20 35.15
C ALA A 358 -6.58 -11.05 34.25
N ALA A 359 -7.60 -10.37 34.76
CA ALA A 359 -8.76 -9.99 33.97
C ALA A 359 -8.40 -8.86 32.98
N PRO A 360 -9.09 -8.76 31.83
CA PRO A 360 -8.89 -7.62 30.94
C PRO A 360 -9.28 -6.30 31.61
N PHE A 361 -8.73 -5.20 31.13
CA PHE A 361 -8.89 -3.88 31.75
C PHE A 361 -10.32 -3.38 31.59
N ASP A 362 -10.91 -2.86 32.66
CA ASP A 362 -12.07 -1.99 32.51
C ASP A 362 -11.67 -0.63 31.91
N THR A 363 -12.65 0.13 31.44
CA THR A 363 -12.39 1.43 30.79
C THR A 363 -11.67 2.43 31.71
N ALA A 364 -11.99 2.46 33.00
CA ALA A 364 -11.34 3.38 33.95
C ALA A 364 -9.86 3.03 34.14
N THR A 365 -9.56 1.74 34.24
CA THR A 365 -8.20 1.21 34.35
C THR A 365 -7.42 1.46 33.09
N ALA A 366 -8.02 1.21 31.91
CA ALA A 366 -7.39 1.46 30.63
C ALA A 366 -6.95 2.93 30.49
N TRP A 367 -7.84 3.89 30.75
CA TRP A 367 -7.50 5.31 30.66
C TRP A 367 -6.48 5.76 31.70
N ARG A 368 -6.53 5.21 32.93
CA ARG A 368 -5.48 5.45 33.93
C ARG A 368 -4.12 4.98 33.45
N LEU A 369 -4.03 3.79 32.84
CA LEU A 369 -2.78 3.27 32.28
C LEU A 369 -2.30 4.11 31.09
N ILE A 370 -3.22 4.54 30.23
CA ILE A 370 -2.91 5.44 29.10
C ILE A 370 -2.36 6.78 29.60
N ASP A 371 -2.95 7.37 30.64
CA ASP A 371 -2.46 8.61 31.26
C ASP A 371 -1.06 8.46 31.87
N LEU A 372 -0.72 7.28 32.38
CA LEU A 372 0.60 6.99 32.92
C LEU A 372 1.65 6.82 31.81
N ALA A 373 1.32 6.08 30.74
CA ALA A 373 2.26 5.79 29.65
C ALA A 373 2.43 6.98 28.70
N LEU A 374 1.34 7.69 28.40
CA LEU A 374 1.28 8.80 27.44
C LEU A 374 0.46 9.96 28.06
N PRO A 375 1.07 10.78 28.91
CA PRO A 375 0.34 11.80 29.68
C PRO A 375 -0.42 12.81 28.82
N PRO A 376 -1.54 13.38 29.31
CA PRO A 376 -2.32 14.40 28.58
C PRO A 376 -1.49 15.60 28.09
N ALA A 377 -0.49 16.04 28.87
CA ALA A 377 0.41 17.12 28.50
C ALA A 377 1.30 16.81 27.27
N VAL A 378 1.48 15.52 26.95
CA VAL A 378 2.26 15.04 25.81
C VAL A 378 1.36 14.76 24.61
N ARG A 379 0.28 13.99 24.79
CA ARG A 379 -0.62 13.64 23.67
C ARG A 379 -1.52 14.80 23.23
N GLY A 380 -1.84 15.73 24.12
CA GLY A 380 -2.80 16.81 23.86
C GLY A 380 -4.25 16.33 23.92
N GLU A 381 -5.15 17.21 23.48
CA GLU A 381 -6.59 16.92 23.43
C GLU A 381 -6.91 15.85 22.39
N GLU A 382 -7.95 15.05 22.68
CA GLU A 382 -8.51 14.11 21.70
C GLU A 382 -9.12 14.89 20.53
N VAL A 383 -8.82 14.45 19.32
CA VAL A 383 -9.37 15.02 18.09
C VAL A 383 -10.14 13.96 17.33
N ARG A 384 -11.04 14.42 16.47
CA ARG A 384 -11.81 13.55 15.59
C ARG A 384 -10.86 12.69 14.75
N HIS A 385 -10.99 11.36 14.87
CA HIS A 385 -10.17 10.45 14.07
C HIS A 385 -10.49 10.62 12.57
N LYS A 386 -9.47 10.63 11.71
CA LYS A 386 -9.61 10.94 10.27
C LYS A 386 -10.55 10.02 9.48
N LEU A 387 -10.84 8.83 10.01
CA LEU A 387 -11.76 7.85 9.41
C LEU A 387 -13.19 7.97 9.94
N THR A 388 -13.45 8.87 10.89
CA THR A 388 -14.82 9.17 11.34
C THR A 388 -15.49 10.13 10.36
N TYR A 389 -16.76 9.87 10.06
CA TYR A 389 -17.55 10.68 9.14
C TYR A 389 -18.25 11.85 9.86
N GLU A 390 -18.59 12.91 9.11
CA GLU A 390 -19.44 13.98 9.62
C GLU A 390 -20.80 13.41 10.09
N GLY A 391 -21.23 13.79 11.30
CA GLY A 391 -22.45 13.28 11.92
C GLY A 391 -22.26 12.18 12.98
N MET A 392 -21.06 11.59 13.11
CA MET A 392 -20.75 10.72 14.25
C MET A 392 -20.54 11.55 15.54
N GLU A 393 -21.16 11.08 16.64
CA GLU A 393 -21.07 11.70 17.96
C GLU A 393 -19.76 11.38 18.70
N THR A 394 -19.07 10.30 18.32
CA THR A 394 -17.81 9.86 18.94
C THR A 394 -16.59 10.47 18.25
N LEU A 395 -15.56 10.78 19.03
CA LEU A 395 -14.24 11.19 18.49
C LEU A 395 -13.43 9.97 18.01
N ALA A 396 -13.62 8.83 18.66
CA ALA A 396 -13.01 7.57 18.30
C ALA A 396 -13.65 6.94 17.06
N PHE A 397 -12.81 6.25 16.28
CA PHE A 397 -13.24 5.37 15.20
C PHE A 397 -13.33 3.93 15.73
N ILE A 398 -14.46 3.27 15.51
CA ILE A 398 -14.68 1.88 15.95
C ILE A 398 -14.64 0.96 14.73
N LEU A 399 -13.79 -0.05 14.76
CA LEU A 399 -13.69 -1.08 13.72
C LEU A 399 -13.45 -2.46 14.38
N GLY A 400 -14.45 -3.34 14.26
CA GLY A 400 -14.39 -4.66 14.90
C GLY A 400 -14.19 -4.52 16.42
N PRO A 401 -13.16 -5.18 17.01
CA PRO A 401 -12.86 -5.07 18.43
C PRO A 401 -12.04 -3.83 18.82
N ASN A 402 -11.71 -2.95 17.87
CA ASN A 402 -10.83 -1.82 18.11
C ASN A 402 -11.61 -0.52 18.28
N ALA A 403 -11.19 0.28 19.27
CA ALA A 403 -11.53 1.69 19.41
C ALA A 403 -10.26 2.54 19.23
N ASP A 404 -10.19 3.29 18.13
CA ASP A 404 -9.05 4.11 17.73
C ASP A 404 -9.27 5.58 18.07
N HIS A 405 -8.43 6.12 18.93
CA HIS A 405 -8.42 7.50 19.39
C HIS A 405 -7.24 8.25 18.77
N ALA A 406 -7.51 9.44 18.22
CA ALA A 406 -6.49 10.34 17.70
C ALA A 406 -6.35 11.57 18.59
N PHE A 407 -5.14 12.12 18.66
CA PHE A 407 -4.86 13.31 19.48
C PHE A 407 -4.21 14.43 18.67
N ALA A 408 -4.36 15.66 19.15
CA ALA A 408 -3.86 16.87 18.47
C ALA A 408 -2.34 16.87 18.22
N SER A 409 -1.57 16.13 19.03
CA SER A 409 -0.13 15.94 18.83
C SER A 409 0.22 15.03 17.65
N GLY A 410 -0.74 14.28 17.11
CA GLY A 410 -0.54 13.21 16.15
C GLY A 410 -0.47 11.81 16.76
N ALA A 411 -0.42 11.69 18.10
CA ALA A 411 -0.45 10.41 18.78
C ALA A 411 -1.74 9.63 18.49
N LEU A 412 -1.63 8.30 18.52
CA LEU A 412 -2.76 7.38 18.35
C LEU A 412 -2.82 6.41 19.54
N VAL A 413 -4.02 6.12 20.00
CA VAL A 413 -4.27 5.11 21.04
C VAL A 413 -5.36 4.17 20.54
N THR A 414 -5.06 2.87 20.49
CA THR A 414 -6.00 1.81 20.13
C THR A 414 -6.30 0.98 21.37
N LEU A 415 -7.59 0.81 21.69
CA LEU A 415 -8.07 -0.11 22.70
C LEU A 415 -8.70 -1.30 21.99
N THR A 416 -8.14 -2.51 22.18
CA THR A 416 -8.65 -3.76 21.59
C THR A 416 -9.41 -4.55 22.66
N GLY A 417 -10.63 -4.99 22.35
CA GLY A 417 -11.49 -5.78 23.23
C GLY A 417 -12.96 -5.71 22.81
N THR A 418 -13.87 -5.42 23.74
CA THR A 418 -15.31 -5.26 23.45
C THR A 418 -15.73 -3.78 23.43
N PRO A 419 -15.56 -3.05 22.31
CA PRO A 419 -15.94 -1.64 22.25
C PRO A 419 -17.45 -1.42 22.40
N PRO A 420 -17.89 -0.21 22.81
CA PRO A 420 -17.07 0.96 23.11
C PRO A 420 -16.59 1.04 24.56
N MET A 421 -16.98 0.10 25.43
CA MET A 421 -16.80 0.21 26.89
C MET A 421 -15.91 -0.88 27.51
N GLY A 422 -15.34 -1.75 26.71
CA GLY A 422 -14.56 -2.88 27.16
C GLY A 422 -15.43 -4.07 27.59
N PRO A 423 -14.81 -5.10 28.18
CA PRO A 423 -13.44 -5.13 28.72
C PRO A 423 -12.36 -5.07 27.62
N TRP A 424 -11.16 -4.57 27.97
CA TRP A 424 -10.05 -4.31 27.04
C TRP A 424 -8.89 -5.28 27.28
N GLU A 425 -8.54 -6.02 26.25
CA GLU A 425 -7.52 -7.07 26.29
C GLU A 425 -6.13 -6.54 25.96
N ARG A 426 -6.05 -5.42 25.24
CA ARG A 426 -4.78 -4.79 24.87
C ARG A 426 -4.95 -3.29 24.65
N LEU A 427 -3.97 -2.51 25.08
CA LEU A 427 -3.85 -1.08 24.77
C LEU A 427 -2.59 -0.84 23.95
N THR A 428 -2.71 -0.17 22.81
CA THR A 428 -1.57 0.18 21.94
C THR A 428 -1.46 1.70 21.82
N LEU A 429 -0.33 2.27 22.20
CA LEU A 429 -0.07 3.71 22.21
C LEU A 429 1.06 4.02 21.23
N ILE A 430 0.79 4.85 20.21
CA ILE A 430 1.72 5.14 19.11
C ILE A 430 2.11 6.62 19.14
N GLY A 431 3.40 6.89 19.29
CA GLY A 431 4.00 8.21 19.40
C GLY A 431 4.25 8.90 18.07
N ARG A 432 3.26 8.91 17.17
CA ARG A 432 3.43 9.53 15.85
C ARG A 432 3.55 11.06 15.99
N GLY A 433 4.63 11.62 15.46
CA GLY A 433 4.91 13.07 15.57
C GLY A 433 5.48 13.50 16.92
N LEU A 434 5.67 12.55 17.84
CA LEU A 434 6.20 12.79 19.19
C LEU A 434 7.68 12.39 19.32
N GLN A 435 8.38 12.25 18.19
CA GLN A 435 9.81 11.94 18.21
C GLN A 435 10.54 12.99 19.06
N LYS A 436 11.31 12.52 20.05
CA LYS A 436 12.09 13.32 21.02
C LYS A 436 11.29 13.99 22.15
N THR A 437 9.96 14.08 22.07
CA THR A 437 9.12 14.66 23.15
C THR A 437 8.45 13.59 24.00
N TRP A 438 8.29 12.38 23.45
CA TRP A 438 7.88 11.19 24.19
C TRP A 438 8.91 10.08 23.98
N ALA A 439 9.49 9.61 25.08
CA ALA A 439 10.44 8.51 25.12
C ALA A 439 10.03 7.60 26.28
N PRO A 440 9.21 6.56 26.03
CA PRO A 440 8.71 5.68 27.10
C PRO A 440 9.85 4.92 27.79
N LEU A 441 10.96 4.69 27.08
CA LEU A 441 12.20 4.13 27.61
C LEU A 441 13.41 4.94 27.12
N ASP A 442 14.49 4.88 27.90
CA ASP A 442 15.81 5.30 27.42
C ASP A 442 16.41 4.20 26.55
N TRP A 443 16.51 4.45 25.25
CA TRP A 443 17.00 3.49 24.26
C TRP A 443 18.51 3.54 24.04
N ALA A 444 19.24 4.37 24.81
CA ALA A 444 20.69 4.51 24.72
C ALA A 444 21.47 3.21 25.01
#